data_AF-A0A6G3S9B3-F1
#
_entry.id   AF-A0A6G3S9B3-F1
#
_cell.length_a   1.000
_cell.length_b   1.000
_cell.length_c   1.000
_cell.angle_alpha   90.00
_cell.angle_beta   90.00
_cell.angle_gamma   90.00
#
_symmetry.space_group_name_H-M   'P 1'
#
loop_
_entity.id
_entity.type
_entity.pdbx_description
1 polymer ?
#
loop_
_entity_poly.entity_id
_entity_poly.type
_entity_poly.pdbx_seq_one_letter_code
_entity_poly.pdbx_strand_id
1 'polypeptide(L)' 'RDAWLRSAGERVELACAGGRGRTGTALACLAVLDGVPAAEAVAYVRTHYDRRAVETPWQKRYVRQFTGQGK' A
#
# COMPACT_ATOMS: atom_id res chain seq x y z
N ARG A 1 13.30 0.15 9.95
CA ARG A 1 13.01 0.46 11.37
C ARG A 1 12.98 1.97 11.61
N ASP A 2 14.00 2.72 11.14
CA ASP A 2 14.03 4.19 11.25
C ASP A 2 12.76 4.88 10.69
N ALA A 3 12.38 4.55 9.46
CA ALA A 3 11.15 5.03 8.82
C ALA A 3 9.88 4.84 9.68
N TRP A 4 9.75 3.71 10.38
CA TRP A 4 8.62 3.45 11.27
C TRP A 4 8.65 4.36 12.50
N LEU A 5 9.81 4.50 13.14
CA LEU A 5 9.96 5.34 14.32
C LEU A 5 9.67 6.81 14.02
N ARG A 6 10.16 7.31 12.87
CA ARG A 6 9.94 8.70 12.45
C ARG A 6 8.51 8.98 12.00
N SER A 7 7.81 7.97 11.47
CA SER A 7 6.42 8.14 11.01
C SER A 7 5.44 8.61 12.09
N ALA A 8 5.80 8.47 13.38
CA ALA A 8 5.00 8.96 14.50
C ALA A 8 4.91 10.50 14.59
N GLY A 9 5.87 11.24 14.03
CA GLY A 9 5.90 12.70 14.07
C GLY A 9 6.33 13.37 12.76
N GLU A 10 6.76 12.59 11.78
CA GLU A 10 7.29 13.08 10.51
C GLU A 10 6.61 12.44 9.31
N ARG A 11 6.59 13.15 8.19
CA ARG A 11 6.17 12.58 6.91
C ARG A 11 7.30 11.71 6.37
N VAL A 12 6.98 10.45 6.06
CA VAL A 12 7.91 9.47 5.51
C VAL A 12 7.43 9.02 4.13
N GLU A 13 8.33 9.05 3.15
CA GLU A 13 8.04 8.60 1.79
C GLU A 13 8.33 7.10 1.61
N LEU A 14 7.47 6.43 0.84
CA LEU A 14 7.59 5.01 0.48
C LEU A 14 7.79 4.88 -1.03
N ALA A 15 9.03 4.68 -1.48
CA ALA A 15 9.35 4.57 -2.90
C ALA A 15 10.12 3.28 -3.23
N CYS A 16 9.74 2.66 -4.34
CA CYS A 16 10.58 1.73 -5.08
C CYS A 16 11.10 2.43 -6.34
N ALA A 17 12.09 1.86 -7.03
CA ALA A 17 12.73 2.50 -8.19
C ALA A 17 11.75 3.05 -9.24
N GLY A 18 10.62 2.37 -9.48
CA GLY A 18 9.60 2.80 -10.44
C GLY A 18 8.37 3.48 -9.86
N GLY A 19 8.25 3.59 -8.52
CA GLY A 19 7.12 4.22 -7.84
C GLY A 19 5.75 3.55 -7.99
N ARG A 20 5.61 2.44 -8.73
CA ARG A 20 4.29 1.88 -9.10
C ARG A 20 3.98 0.51 -8.50
N GLY A 21 4.88 -0.46 -8.67
CA GLY A 21 4.65 -1.84 -8.23
C GLY A 21 4.66 -1.99 -6.72
N ARG A 22 5.87 -2.03 -6.12
CA ARG A 22 6.03 -2.23 -4.68
C ARG A 22 5.49 -1.04 -3.88
N THR A 23 5.69 0.18 -4.36
CA THR A 23 5.09 1.39 -3.77
C THR A 23 3.57 1.29 -3.75
N GLY A 24 2.93 1.05 -4.90
CA GLY A 24 1.48 0.92 -4.96
C GLY A 24 0.94 -0.23 -4.11
N THR A 25 1.68 -1.34 -4.02
CA THR A 25 1.33 -2.48 -3.17
C THR A 25 1.36 -2.10 -1.70
N ALA A 26 2.42 -1.41 -1.25
CA ALA A 26 2.55 -0.94 0.13
C ALA A 26 1.46 0.08 0.48
N LEU A 27 1.20 1.05 -0.41
CA LEU A 27 0.11 2.01 -0.24
C LEU A 27 -1.26 1.33 -0.15
N ALA A 28 -1.49 0.26 -0.92
CA ALA A 28 -2.76 -0.48 -0.85
C ALA A 28 -2.90 -1.22 0.48
N CYS A 29 -1.83 -1.83 1.01
CA CYS A 29 -1.85 -2.40 2.35
C CYS A 29 -2.11 -1.35 3.44
N LEU A 30 -1.50 -0.15 3.33
CA LEU A 30 -1.79 0.96 4.25
C LEU A 30 -3.25 1.39 4.19
N ALA A 31 -3.85 1.47 3.00
CA ALA A 31 -5.27 1.76 2.86
C ALA A 31 -6.15 0.71 3.56
N VAL A 32 -5.75 -0.58 3.52
CA VAL A 32 -6.44 -1.64 4.27
C VAL A 32 -6.33 -1.43 5.78
N LEU A 33 -5.16 -1.05 6.29
CA LEU A 33 -4.99 -0.71 7.71
C LEU A 33 -5.83 0.50 8.11
N ASP A 34 -6.03 1.44 7.19
CA ASP A 34 -6.86 2.65 7.36
C ASP A 34 -8.37 2.38 7.17
N GLY A 35 -8.77 1.11 6.99
CA GLY A 35 -10.17 0.69 6.97
C GLY A 35 -10.78 0.49 5.58
N VAL A 36 -10.03 0.69 4.49
CA VAL A 36 -10.52 0.35 3.14
C VAL A 36 -10.61 -1.18 3.00
N PRO A 37 -11.73 -1.74 2.52
CA PRO A 37 -11.82 -3.18 2.29
C PRO A 37 -10.69 -3.68 1.37
N ALA A 38 -10.05 -4.80 1.72
CA ALA A 38 -8.92 -5.36 0.95
C ALA A 38 -9.28 -5.65 -0.52
N ALA A 39 -10.55 -5.94 -0.81
CA ALA A 39 -11.05 -6.12 -2.18
C ALA A 39 -11.03 -4.82 -3.01
N GLU A 40 -11.12 -3.66 -2.34
CA GLU A 40 -11.24 -2.32 -2.94
C GLU A 40 -9.92 -1.53 -2.90
N ALA A 41 -8.99 -1.89 -2.00
CA ALA A 41 -7.76 -1.14 -1.75
C ALA A 41 -6.90 -0.86 -3.01
N VAL A 42 -6.84 -1.81 -3.95
CA VAL A 42 -6.12 -1.59 -5.22
C VAL A 42 -6.82 -0.53 -6.09
N ALA A 43 -8.15 -0.55 -6.13
CA ALA A 43 -8.92 0.45 -6.87
C ALA A 43 -8.76 1.83 -6.23
N TYR A 44 -8.82 1.88 -4.90
CA TYR A 44 -8.58 3.10 -4.12
C TYR A 44 -7.22 3.73 -4.45
N VAL A 45 -6.12 2.98 -4.36
CA VAL A 45 -4.78 3.52 -4.67
C VAL A 45 -4.66 3.93 -6.14
N ARG A 46 -5.32 3.22 -7.06
CA ARG A 46 -5.29 3.61 -8.48
C ARG A 46 -6.01 4.93 -8.76
N THR A 47 -7.06 5.22 -7.99
CA THR A 47 -7.79 6.48 -8.06
C THR A 47 -7.01 7.63 -7.42
N HIS A 48 -6.39 7.39 -6.26
CA HIS A 48 -5.82 8.46 -5.43
C HIS A 48 -4.31 8.66 -5.57
N TYR A 49 -3.57 7.75 -6.22
CA TYR A 49 -2.12 7.83 -6.37
C TYR A 49 -1.65 7.71 -7.84
N ASP A 50 -1.73 6.52 -8.44
CA ASP A 50 -1.36 6.29 -9.84
C ASP A 50 -2.25 5.20 -10.43
N ARG A 51 -2.90 5.47 -11.56
CA ARG A 51 -3.79 4.51 -12.25
C ARG A 51 -3.12 3.17 -12.58
N ARG A 52 -1.79 3.12 -12.66
CA ARG A 52 -0.95 1.94 -12.93
C ARG A 52 -0.36 1.31 -11.68
N ALA A 53 -0.66 1.82 -10.49
CA ALA A 53 -0.24 1.24 -9.23
C ALA A 53 -0.67 -0.23 -9.09
N VAL A 54 0.16 -1.01 -8.40
CA VAL A 54 0.01 -2.46 -8.26
C VAL A 54 0.07 -3.14 -9.64
N GLU A 55 1.28 -3.43 -10.07
CA GLU A 55 1.63 -3.79 -11.45
C GLU A 55 1.29 -5.24 -11.78
N THR A 56 1.43 -6.16 -10.82
CA THR A 56 1.30 -7.59 -11.08
C THR A 56 0.04 -8.22 -10.46
N PRO A 57 -0.50 -9.29 -11.07
CA PRO A 57 -1.61 -10.05 -10.47
C PRO A 57 -1.28 -10.58 -9.08
N TRP A 58 -0.04 -10.97 -8.83
CA TRP A 58 0.41 -11.48 -7.53
C TRP A 58 0.44 -10.41 -6.44
N GLN A 59 0.82 -9.17 -6.77
CA GLN A 59 0.71 -8.04 -5.84
C GLN A 59 -0.74 -7.77 -5.47
N LYS A 60 -1.66 -7.82 -6.45
CA LYS A 60 -3.10 -7.68 -6.17
C LYS A 60 -3.62 -8.78 -5.27
N ARG A 61 -3.21 -10.04 -5.51
CA ARG A 61 -3.58 -11.18 -4.67
C ARG A 61 -3.06 -11.01 -3.24
N TYR A 62 -1.82 -10.56 -3.10
CA TYR A 62 -1.22 -10.27 -1.79
C TYR A 62 -2.05 -9.23 -1.02
N VAL A 63 -2.40 -8.10 -1.64
CA VAL A 63 -3.25 -7.07 -1.01
C VAL A 63 -4.61 -7.64 -0.59
N ARG A 64 -5.26 -8.45 -1.43
CA ARG A 64 -6.56 -9.06 -1.09
C ARG A 64 -6.52 -9.99 0.11
N GLN A 65 -5.36 -10.60 0.37
CA GLN A 65 -5.13 -11.50 1.51
C GLN A 65 -4.54 -10.78 2.71
N PHE A 66 -4.23 -9.49 2.58
CA PHE A 66 -3.63 -8.70 3.64
C PHE A 66 -4.69 -8.39 4.70
N THR A 67 -4.56 -9.05 5.86
CA THR A 67 -5.38 -8.77 7.03
C THR A 67 -4.61 -7.81 7.92
N GLY A 68 -5.17 -6.65 8.23
CA GLY A 68 -4.55 -5.62 9.09
C GLY A 68 -4.29 -6.03 10.54
N GLN A 69 -4.47 -7.31 10.86
CA GLN A 69 -4.18 -7.89 12.16
C GLN A 69 -2.68 -8.23 12.20
N GLY A 70 -1.90 -7.27 12.72
CA GLY A 70 -0.64 -7.62 13.35
C GLY A 70 -0.93 -8.58 14.50
N LYS A 71 -0.17 -9.68 14.57
CA LYS A 71 0.00 -10.37 15.86
C LYS A 71 0.59 -9.41 16.88
#